data_AF-G5JK74-F1
#
_entry.id   AF-G5JK74-F1
#
_cell.length_a   1.000
_cell.length_b   1.000
_cell.length_c   1.000
_cell.angle_alpha   90.00
_cell.angle_beta   90.00
_cell.angle_gamma   90.00
#
_symmetry.space_group_name_H-M   'P 1'
#
loop_
_entity.id
_entity.type
_entity.pdbx_description
1 polymer ?
#
loop_
_entity_poly.entity_id
_entity_poly.type
_entity_poly.pdbx_seq_one_letter_code
_entity_poly.pdbx_strand_id
1 'polypeptide(L)'
;MNTIALAHHNTDERSELEYPMPIDIVENFCQSHGYKISVVYEDDELLISDIKNQEIQPQYIIFWGEYDDYPELDMLCDELDIDFITVYPELV
;
A
#
# COMPACT_ATOMS: atom_id res chain seq x y z
N MET A 1 0.25 9.17 -13.44
CA MET A 1 -0.24 8.87 -12.08
C MET A 1 0.95 8.33 -11.31
N ASN A 2 1.28 8.95 -10.17
CA ASN A 2 2.34 8.46 -9.30
C ASN A 2 1.67 7.60 -8.21
N THR A 3 1.59 6.29 -8.47
CA THR A 3 0.91 5.34 -7.60
C THR A 3 1.95 4.53 -6.86
N ILE A 4 1.91 4.59 -5.52
CA ILE A 4 2.76 3.79 -4.65
C ILE A 4 1.96 2.58 -4.18
N ALA A 5 2.59 1.42 -4.18
CA ALA A 5 2.08 0.24 -3.53
C ALA A 5 2.72 0.12 -2.13
N LEU A 6 1.91 -0.15 -1.10
CA LEU A 6 2.38 -0.48 0.24
C LEU A 6 1.87 -1.88 0.62
N ALA A 7 2.75 -2.87 0.60
CA ALA A 7 2.39 -4.24 0.92
C ALA A 7 3.56 -4.95 1.60
N HIS A 8 3.35 -5.45 2.81
CA HIS A 8 4.38 -6.23 3.49
C HIS A 8 4.52 -7.61 2.85
N HIS A 9 5.73 -8.18 2.92
CA HIS A 9 5.89 -9.61 2.67
C HIS A 9 5.26 -10.41 3.82
N ASN A 10 4.39 -11.38 3.51
CA ASN A 10 3.95 -12.36 4.50
C ASN A 10 5.16 -13.24 4.88
N THR A 11 5.72 -13.03 6.07
CA THR A 11 6.77 -13.87 6.65
C THR A 11 6.21 -15.07 7.42
N ASP A 12 4.88 -15.21 7.48
CA ASP A 12 4.21 -16.34 8.11
C ASP A 12 4.50 -17.63 7.31
N GLU A 13 5.04 -18.64 7.99
CA GLU A 13 5.38 -19.96 7.43
C GLU A 13 4.13 -20.69 6.87
N ARG A 14 2.92 -20.17 7.12
CA ARG A 14 1.67 -20.59 6.46
C ARG A 14 1.58 -20.22 4.97
N SER A 15 2.55 -19.47 4.43
CA SER A 15 2.73 -19.19 2.99
C SER A 15 2.88 -20.44 2.11
N GLU A 16 2.97 -21.64 2.69
CA GLU A 16 2.82 -22.89 1.95
C GLU A 16 1.36 -23.19 1.50
N LEU A 17 0.38 -22.44 2.01
CA LEU A 17 -0.99 -22.45 1.49
C LEU A 17 -1.09 -21.45 0.33
N GLU A 18 -1.70 -21.87 -0.79
CA GLU A 18 -1.87 -21.16 -2.08
C GLU A 18 -2.64 -19.81 -2.00
N TYR A 19 -2.32 -18.94 -1.05
CA TYR A 19 -2.87 -17.59 -0.94
C TYR A 19 -1.96 -16.59 -1.66
N PRO A 20 -2.53 -15.66 -2.45
CA PRO A 20 -1.74 -14.59 -3.04
C PRO A 20 -1.08 -13.78 -1.92
N MET A 21 0.17 -13.37 -2.15
CA MET A 21 0.88 -12.50 -1.22
C MET A 21 0.16 -11.13 -1.17
N PRO A 22 0.29 -10.37 -0.07
CA PRO A 22 -0.25 -9.01 0.02
C PRO A 22 0.10 -8.15 -1.19
N ILE A 23 1.35 -8.26 -1.67
CA ILE A 23 1.82 -7.57 -2.87
C ILE A 23 1.09 -8.03 -4.14
N ASP A 24 0.84 -9.34 -4.32
CA ASP A 24 0.10 -9.85 -5.48
C ASP A 24 -1.34 -9.28 -5.50
N ILE A 25 -1.97 -9.13 -4.33
CA ILE A 25 -3.31 -8.55 -4.20
C ILE A 25 -3.30 -7.08 -4.63
N VAL A 26 -2.34 -6.30 -4.13
CA VAL A 26 -2.17 -4.88 -4.49
C VAL A 26 -1.89 -4.72 -5.98
N GLU A 27 -0.97 -5.51 -6.55
CA GLU A 27 -0.64 -5.46 -7.98
C GLU A 27 -1.85 -5.80 -8.86
N ASN A 28 -2.60 -6.85 -8.51
CA ASN A 28 -3.81 -7.25 -9.23
C ASN A 28 -4.91 -6.17 -9.15
N PHE A 29 -5.10 -5.55 -7.98
CA PHE A 29 -6.02 -4.43 -7.84
C PHE A 29 -5.60 -3.25 -8.73
N CYS A 30 -4.31 -2.89 -8.69
CA CYS A 30 -3.77 -1.81 -9.52
C CYS A 30 -4.00 -2.08 -11.00
N GLN A 31 -3.68 -3.29 -11.47
CA GLN A 31 -3.85 -3.69 -12.86
C GLN A 31 -5.31 -3.66 -13.30
N SER A 32 -6.23 -4.16 -12.46
CA SER A 32 -7.66 -4.21 -12.79
C SER A 32 -8.34 -2.84 -12.81
N HIS A 33 -7.82 -1.87 -12.05
CA HIS A 33 -8.36 -0.50 -11.98
C HIS A 33 -7.56 0.52 -12.80
N GLY A 34 -6.50 0.09 -13.50
CA GLY A 34 -5.71 0.96 -14.38
C GLY A 34 -4.69 1.84 -13.66
N TYR A 35 -4.37 1.54 -12.40
CA TYR A 35 -3.26 2.18 -11.69
C TYR A 35 -1.92 1.62 -12.18
N LYS A 36 -0.92 2.50 -12.26
CA LYS A 36 0.45 2.13 -12.64
C LYS A 36 1.39 2.38 -11.46
N ILE A 37 1.81 1.30 -10.82
CA ILE A 37 2.74 1.33 -9.69
C ILE A 37 4.08 1.91 -10.17
N SER A 38 4.57 2.92 -9.45
CA SER A 38 5.89 3.53 -9.67
C SER A 38 6.94 2.99 -8.70
N VAL A 39 6.55 2.75 -7.45
CA VAL A 39 7.40 2.22 -6.37
C VAL A 39 6.56 1.33 -5.46
N VAL A 40 7.22 0.32 -4.87
CA VAL A 40 6.65 -0.57 -3.86
C VAL A 40 7.39 -0.33 -2.55
N TYR A 41 6.64 -0.18 -1.47
CA TYR A 41 7.14 -0.15 -0.09
C TYR A 41 6.61 -1.38 0.65
N GLU A 42 7.46 -1.98 1.48
CA GLU A 42 7.09 -3.07 2.40
C GLU A 42 6.95 -2.59 3.85
N ASP A 43 7.34 -1.33 4.10
CA ASP A 43 7.45 -0.68 5.40
C ASP A 43 6.88 0.74 5.28
N ASP A 44 5.88 1.03 6.11
CA ASP A 44 5.18 2.32 6.11
C ASP A 44 6.04 3.43 6.73
N GLU A 45 6.97 3.13 7.66
CA GLU A 45 7.86 4.14 8.24
C GLU A 45 8.77 4.76 7.16
N LEU A 46 9.29 3.92 6.26
CA LEU A 46 10.10 4.38 5.12
C LEU A 46 9.26 5.22 4.16
N LEU A 47 8.05 4.78 3.84
CA LEU A 47 7.13 5.53 2.99
C LEU A 47 6.81 6.91 3.57
N ILE A 48 6.46 6.95 4.86
CA ILE A 48 6.18 8.19 5.61
C ILE A 48 7.40 9.11 5.59
N SER A 49 8.59 8.57 5.84
CA SER A 49 9.84 9.33 5.81
C SER A 49 10.07 9.97 4.44
N ASP A 50 9.93 9.22 3.37
CA ASP A 50 10.19 9.69 2.00
C ASP A 50 9.16 10.74 1.56
N ILE A 51 7.90 10.61 1.97
CA ILE A 51 6.87 11.64 1.77
C ILE A 51 7.23 12.92 2.53
N LYS A 52 7.56 12.82 3.83
CA LYS A 52 7.91 13.98 4.68
C LYS A 52 9.16 14.70 4.20
N ASN A 53 10.16 13.96 3.71
CA ASN A 53 11.39 14.51 3.15
C ASN A 53 11.24 15.00 1.70
N GLN A 54 10.04 14.90 1.11
CA GLN A 54 9.73 15.27 -0.28
C GLN A 54 10.57 14.51 -1.31
N GLU A 55 11.06 13.31 -0.96
CA GLU A 55 11.77 12.42 -1.89
C GLU A 55 10.79 11.83 -2.91
N ILE A 56 9.54 11.65 -2.49
CA ILE A 56 8.41 11.25 -3.33
C ILE A 56 7.21 12.17 -3.11
N GLN A 57 6.35 12.26 -4.13
CA GLN A 57 5.07 12.98 -4.08
C GLN A 57 3.99 12.09 -4.72
N PRO A 58 3.48 11.09 -3.98
CA PRO A 58 2.46 10.19 -4.49
C PRO A 58 1.15 10.93 -4.72
N GLN A 59 0.40 10.48 -5.73
CA GLN A 59 -1.00 10.87 -5.89
C GLN A 59 -1.92 9.81 -5.32
N TYR A 60 -1.49 8.54 -5.40
CA TYR A 60 -2.23 7.39 -4.90
C TYR A 60 -1.30 6.52 -4.08
N ILE A 61 -1.76 6.05 -2.93
CA ILE A 61 -1.12 4.99 -2.16
C ILE A 61 -2.14 3.86 -2.03
N ILE A 62 -1.83 2.72 -2.64
CA ILE A 62 -2.68 1.52 -2.60
C ILE A 62 -1.99 0.52 -1.67
N PHE A 63 -2.67 0.09 -0.62
CA PHE A 63 -2.05 -0.70 0.44
C PHE A 63 -2.85 -1.92 0.85
N TRP A 64 -2.17 -2.96 1.32
CA TRP A 64 -2.81 -4.13 1.91
C TRP A 64 -2.92 -3.95 3.43
N GLY A 65 -4.14 -4.05 3.98
CA GLY A 65 -4.40 -3.89 5.42
C GLY A 65 -5.61 -3.00 5.69
N GLU A 66 -5.91 -2.72 6.96
CA GLU A 66 -6.94 -1.76 7.35
C GLU A 66 -6.31 -0.40 7.67
N TYR A 67 -7.08 0.70 7.61
CA TYR A 67 -6.56 2.03 7.95
C TYR A 67 -6.04 2.09 9.40
N ASP A 68 -6.65 1.31 10.30
CA ASP A 68 -6.24 1.20 11.71
C ASP A 68 -4.83 0.63 11.89
N ASP A 69 -4.30 -0.08 10.88
CA ASP A 69 -2.92 -0.57 10.86
C ASP A 69 -1.91 0.54 10.54
N TYR A 70 -2.36 1.64 9.91
CA TYR A 70 -1.51 2.72 9.38
C TYR A 70 -1.98 4.13 9.78
N PRO A 71 -2.21 4.42 11.08
CA PRO A 71 -2.86 5.66 11.51
C PRO A 71 -2.03 6.91 11.19
N GLU A 72 -0.70 6.83 11.25
CA GLU A 72 0.17 7.96 10.91
C GLU A 72 0.17 8.26 9.40
N LEU A 73 0.19 7.22 8.57
CA LEU A 73 0.13 7.36 7.13
C LEU A 73 -1.24 7.89 6.67
N ASP A 74 -2.33 7.42 7.27
CA ASP A 74 -3.69 7.89 7.00
C ASP A 74 -3.81 9.40 7.24
N MET A 75 -3.37 9.85 8.43
CA MET A 75 -3.34 11.28 8.77
C MET A 75 -2.48 12.10 7.79
N LEU A 76 -1.33 11.57 7.39
CA LEU A 76 -0.44 12.25 6.46
C LEU A 76 -1.05 12.36 5.06
N CYS A 77 -1.77 11.33 4.61
CA CYS A 77 -2.44 11.33 3.32
C CYS A 77 -3.58 12.35 3.28
N ASP A 78 -4.36 12.45 4.36
CA ASP A 78 -5.41 13.47 4.50
C ASP A 78 -4.83 14.90 4.48
N GLU A 79 -3.72 15.13 5.17
CA GLU A 79 -3.04 16.44 5.19
C GLU A 79 -2.53 16.86 3.79
N LEU A 80 -2.07 15.89 2.99
CA LEU A 80 -1.39 16.13 1.72
C LEU A 80 -2.26 15.89 0.48
N ASP A 81 -3.56 15.61 0.66
CA ASP A 81 -4.51 15.31 -0.44
C ASP A 81 -4.03 14.13 -1.31
N ILE A 82 -3.53 13.07 -0.64
CA ILE A 82 -3.10 11.82 -1.27
C ILE A 82 -4.25 10.82 -1.17
N ASP A 83 -4.65 10.23 -2.30
CA ASP A 83 -5.68 9.19 -2.33
C ASP A 83 -5.11 7.89 -1.69
N PHE A 84 -5.51 7.62 -0.44
CA PHE A 84 -5.11 6.42 0.31
C PHE A 84 -6.18 5.33 0.17
N ILE A 85 -5.83 4.18 -0.39
CA ILE A 85 -6.79 3.14 -0.82
C ILE A 85 -6.37 1.78 -0.24
N THR A 86 -7.22 1.23 0.62
CA THR A 86 -7.05 -0.14 1.13
C THR A 86 -7.49 -1.20 0.11
N VAL A 87 -6.73 -2.28 0.06
CA VAL A 87 -7.09 -3.56 -0.55
C VAL A 87 -6.94 -4.67 0.47
N TYR A 88 -7.94 -4.78 1.33
CA TYR A 88 -8.10 -5.93 2.22
C TYR A 88 -9.10 -6.90 1.60
N PRO A 89 -8.78 -8.20 1.47
CA PRO A 89 -9.82 -9.19 1.21
C PRO A 89 -10.68 -9.27 2.48
N GLU A 90 -11.86 -8.64 2.49
CA GLU A 90 -12.90 -9.05 3.43
C GLU A 90 -13.02 -10.58 3.27
N LEU A 91 -12.64 -11.33 4.30
CA LEU A 91 -12.80 -12.77 4.36
C LEU A 91 -14.31 -13.06 4.22
N VAL A 92 -14.75 -13.36 2.99
CA VAL A 92 -16.11 -13.81 2.68
C VAL A 92 -16.27 -15.28 3.07
#